data_AF-A0A521UU90-F1
#
_entry.id   AF-A0A521UU90-F1
#
_cell.length_a   1.000
_cell.length_b   1.000
_cell.length_c   1.000
_cell.angle_alpha   90.00
_cell.angle_beta   90.00
_cell.angle_gamma   90.00
#
_symmetry.space_group_name_H-M   'P 1'
#
loop_
_entity.id
_entity.type
_entity.pdbx_description
1 polymer ?
#
loop_
_entity_poly.entity_id
_entity_poly.type
_entity_poly.pdbx_seq_one_letter_code
_entity_poly.pdbx_strand_id
1 'polypeptide(L)'
;ASWGIAVTNGAAWTTPSFSKSSPVQAEYQLCFKCHSSWAYGGSPPIAPSGGFAQTDQSKEFNVNNASYHWVEGDQSADSGVTPRTYDGRNMTLKAGSGWTATSRMACTDCHASETGTDLRGSHGSTQPFLLSGRWTAGAGGDGTGKANTSNDLCFQCHDWNIYGQEGSNRAATASGFSDGSENLHVRHLGFSSVTSCQSCHSAIPHGNQKRALLVETTDPAPYNQGGSYGSKLQVLRWAASGNWQESDCGTCH
;
A
#
# COMPACT_ATOMS: atom_id res chain seq x y z
N ALA A 1 30.48 8.73 -11.83
CA ALA A 1 29.63 9.10 -10.66
C ALA A 1 28.27 8.45 -10.81
N SER A 2 27.75 7.80 -9.77
CA SER A 2 26.38 7.27 -9.77
C SER A 2 25.38 8.42 -9.79
N TRP A 3 24.32 8.29 -10.60
CA TRP A 3 23.28 9.31 -10.74
C TRP A 3 21.89 8.68 -10.81
N GLY A 4 20.94 9.37 -10.18
CA GLY A 4 19.52 9.03 -10.06
C GLY A 4 18.62 10.10 -10.70
N ILE A 5 17.31 9.95 -10.56
CA ILE A 5 16.36 11.04 -10.83
C ILE A 5 15.74 11.55 -9.53
N ALA A 6 15.67 12.86 -9.37
CA ALA A 6 14.83 13.50 -8.38
C ALA A 6 13.47 13.80 -8.99
N VAL A 7 12.44 13.83 -8.16
CA VAL A 7 11.07 14.18 -8.55
C VAL A 7 10.70 15.52 -7.93
N THR A 8 9.92 16.30 -8.66
CA THR A 8 9.19 17.45 -8.13
C THR A 8 7.71 17.17 -8.36
N ASN A 9 7.02 16.91 -7.25
CA ASN A 9 5.62 16.53 -7.25
C ASN A 9 4.73 17.71 -7.64
N GLY A 10 3.74 17.42 -8.49
CA GLY A 10 2.61 18.30 -8.74
C GLY A 10 1.38 17.86 -7.96
N ALA A 11 0.20 18.21 -8.46
CA ALA A 11 -1.07 17.80 -7.88
C ALA A 11 -1.16 16.27 -7.67
N ALA A 12 -1.99 15.85 -6.72
CA ALA A 12 -2.24 14.45 -6.43
C ALA A 12 -2.54 13.63 -7.71
N TRP A 13 -1.93 12.46 -7.81
CA TRP A 13 -2.08 11.50 -8.93
C TRP A 13 -1.78 12.09 -10.29
N THR A 14 -0.81 12.98 -10.35
CA THR A 14 -0.20 13.44 -11.59
C THR A 14 1.23 12.94 -11.65
N THR A 15 1.70 12.68 -12.87
CA THR A 15 3.10 12.36 -13.12
C THR A 15 3.96 13.56 -12.70
N PRO A 16 4.96 13.38 -11.82
CA PRO A 16 5.83 14.47 -11.41
C PRO A 16 6.76 14.91 -12.53
N SER A 17 7.39 16.07 -12.34
CA SER A 17 8.53 16.45 -13.18
C SER A 17 9.82 15.84 -12.64
N PHE A 18 10.79 15.61 -13.52
CA PHE A 18 12.02 14.89 -13.19
C PHE A 18 13.25 15.78 -13.42
N SER A 19 14.24 15.64 -12.55
CA SER A 19 15.57 16.23 -12.74
C SER A 19 16.66 15.22 -12.40
N LYS A 20 17.87 15.42 -12.92
CA LYS A 20 19.01 14.54 -12.62
C LYS A 20 19.51 14.80 -11.20
N SER A 21 19.65 13.75 -10.39
CA SER A 21 20.32 13.79 -9.09
C SER A 21 21.70 13.13 -9.20
N SER A 22 22.76 13.85 -8.82
CA SER A 22 24.13 13.31 -8.79
C SER A 22 24.91 13.95 -7.63
N PRO A 23 25.36 13.17 -6.61
CA PRO A 23 25.19 11.72 -6.51
C PRO A 23 23.74 11.30 -6.19
N VAL A 24 23.49 10.00 -6.20
CA VAL A 24 22.27 9.40 -5.65
C VAL A 24 22.27 9.61 -4.13
N GLN A 25 21.15 10.08 -3.60
CA GLN A 25 20.93 10.33 -2.17
C GLN A 25 19.88 9.41 -1.55
N ALA A 26 19.06 8.74 -2.38
CA ALA A 26 18.04 7.81 -1.92
C ALA A 26 17.73 6.73 -2.97
N GLU A 27 17.25 5.57 -2.49
CA GLU A 27 16.99 4.41 -3.34
C GLU A 27 15.97 4.70 -4.45
N TYR A 28 14.88 5.41 -4.15
CA TYR A 28 13.83 5.73 -5.14
C TYR A 28 14.40 6.43 -6.38
N GLN A 29 15.48 7.21 -6.24
CA GLN A 29 16.10 7.93 -7.35
C GLN A 29 16.74 6.98 -8.37
N LEU A 30 17.14 5.78 -7.93
CA LEU A 30 17.59 4.71 -8.81
C LEU A 30 16.40 3.95 -9.39
N CYS A 31 15.43 3.58 -8.56
CA CYS A 31 14.29 2.77 -8.99
C CYS A 31 13.41 3.50 -10.02
N PHE A 32 13.10 4.78 -9.80
CA PHE A 32 12.24 5.56 -10.69
C PHE A 32 12.90 5.81 -12.06
N LYS A 33 14.21 5.65 -12.21
CA LYS A 33 14.85 5.70 -13.54
C LYS A 33 14.33 4.64 -14.49
N CYS A 34 13.78 3.54 -13.97
CA CYS A 34 13.28 2.40 -14.75
C CYS A 34 11.78 2.15 -14.52
N HIS A 35 11.28 2.40 -13.31
CA HIS A 35 9.89 2.11 -12.91
C HIS A 35 9.00 3.35 -12.86
N SER A 36 9.31 4.36 -13.68
CA SER A 36 8.44 5.53 -13.80
C SER A 36 8.34 5.98 -15.25
N SER A 37 7.41 6.90 -15.51
CA SER A 37 7.26 7.57 -16.80
C SER A 37 8.52 8.29 -17.28
N TRP A 38 9.52 8.53 -16.43
CA TRP A 38 10.85 8.94 -16.88
C TRP A 38 11.46 7.93 -17.88
N ALA A 39 11.32 6.63 -17.62
CA ALA A 39 11.96 5.58 -18.38
C ALA A 39 11.22 5.28 -19.68
N TYR A 40 9.89 5.20 -19.59
CA TYR A 40 9.03 4.64 -20.63
C TYR A 40 7.97 5.60 -21.14
N GLY A 41 7.92 6.85 -20.65
CA GLY A 41 6.90 7.83 -21.03
C GLY A 41 5.48 7.29 -20.81
N GLY A 42 4.68 7.26 -21.88
CA GLY A 42 3.34 6.68 -21.89
C GLY A 42 3.26 5.22 -22.36
N SER A 43 4.40 4.53 -22.50
CA SER A 43 4.47 3.17 -23.04
C SER A 43 5.18 2.21 -22.08
N PRO A 44 4.62 1.98 -20.89
CA PRO A 44 5.23 1.12 -19.89
C PRO A 44 5.42 -0.32 -20.40
N PRO A 45 6.53 -0.98 -20.03
CA PRO A 45 6.73 -2.38 -20.34
C PRO A 45 5.74 -3.27 -19.59
N ILE A 46 5.48 -4.46 -20.11
CA ILE A 46 4.69 -5.47 -19.39
C ILE A 46 5.52 -6.03 -18.24
N ALA A 47 4.95 -6.02 -17.03
CA ALA A 47 5.53 -6.66 -15.86
C ALA A 47 5.59 -8.18 -16.09
N PRO A 48 6.77 -8.81 -16.02
CA PRO A 48 6.88 -10.26 -16.19
C PRO A 48 6.07 -11.02 -15.13
N SER A 49 6.04 -10.50 -13.91
CA SER A 49 5.08 -10.91 -12.89
C SER A 49 3.74 -10.20 -13.15
N GLY A 50 2.63 -10.93 -13.12
CA GLY A 50 1.28 -10.36 -13.26
C GLY A 50 0.83 -10.06 -14.69
N GLY A 51 1.73 -9.88 -15.66
CA GLY A 51 1.39 -9.76 -17.08
C GLY A 51 0.63 -8.49 -17.47
N PHE A 52 0.63 -7.46 -16.62
CA PHE A 52 0.03 -6.16 -16.89
C PHE A 52 1.10 -5.10 -17.19
N ALA A 53 0.71 -4.00 -17.84
CA ALA A 53 1.62 -2.89 -18.11
C ALA A 53 2.03 -2.21 -16.79
N GLN A 54 3.34 -2.05 -16.55
CA GLN A 54 3.83 -1.44 -15.31
C GLN A 54 3.17 -0.08 -15.08
N THR A 55 2.86 0.21 -13.82
CA THR A 55 2.30 1.52 -13.45
C THR A 55 3.41 2.54 -13.23
N ASP A 56 3.05 3.81 -13.06
CA ASP A 56 4.01 4.90 -12.83
C ASP A 56 4.28 5.07 -11.33
N GLN A 57 5.37 4.49 -10.83
CA GLN A 57 5.68 4.52 -9.39
C GLN A 57 5.88 5.95 -8.88
N SER A 58 6.45 6.85 -9.69
CA SER A 58 6.65 8.24 -9.24
C SER A 58 5.32 8.99 -9.08
N LYS A 59 4.31 8.65 -9.89
CA LYS A 59 2.94 9.16 -9.74
C LYS A 59 2.26 8.57 -8.49
N GLU A 60 2.48 7.29 -8.21
CA GLU A 60 1.85 6.58 -7.09
C GLU A 60 2.44 6.99 -5.73
N PHE A 61 3.74 7.26 -5.67
CA PHE A 61 4.44 7.69 -4.46
C PHE A 61 4.40 9.19 -4.21
N ASN A 62 3.78 9.95 -5.13
CA ASN A 62 3.60 11.39 -5.00
C ASN A 62 3.01 11.73 -3.60
N VAL A 63 3.73 12.55 -2.86
CA VAL A 63 3.42 12.91 -1.46
C VAL A 63 2.09 13.67 -1.30
N ASN A 64 1.54 14.20 -2.40
CA ASN A 64 0.23 14.84 -2.42
C ASN A 64 -0.93 13.84 -2.56
N ASN A 65 -0.66 12.55 -2.79
CA ASN A 65 -1.69 11.52 -2.84
C ASN A 65 -2.38 11.35 -1.47
N ALA A 66 -3.67 11.02 -1.48
CA ALA A 66 -4.42 10.85 -0.23
C ALA A 66 -3.91 9.67 0.62
N SER A 67 -3.23 8.71 0.00
CA SER A 67 -2.45 7.68 0.68
C SER A 67 -1.24 7.23 -0.14
N TYR A 68 -0.16 6.89 0.54
CA TYR A 68 1.08 6.36 -0.04
C TYR A 68 1.99 5.81 1.07
N HIS A 69 2.87 4.87 0.71
CA HIS A 69 4.04 4.53 1.51
C HIS A 69 5.18 5.48 1.18
N TRP A 70 5.85 6.04 2.18
CA TRP A 70 6.77 7.15 1.94
C TRP A 70 8.17 6.67 1.55
N VAL A 71 8.52 6.78 0.26
CA VAL A 71 9.86 6.42 -0.27
C VAL A 71 10.66 7.64 -0.74
N GLU A 72 9.99 8.74 -1.07
CA GLU A 72 10.61 9.95 -1.60
C GLU A 72 11.34 10.75 -0.51
N GLY A 73 12.21 11.67 -0.92
CA GLY A 73 12.95 12.53 0.02
C GLY A 73 12.13 13.72 0.52
N ASP A 74 11.05 14.05 -0.17
CA ASP A 74 10.16 15.15 0.16
C ASP A 74 9.33 14.81 1.40
N GLN A 75 9.38 15.70 2.40
CA GLN A 75 8.66 15.57 3.67
C GLN A 75 7.41 16.47 3.73
N SER A 76 7.20 17.30 2.71
CA SER A 76 6.09 18.23 2.62
C SER A 76 5.13 17.82 1.50
N ALA A 77 3.89 17.51 1.86
CA ALA A 77 2.81 17.65 0.89
C ALA A 77 2.46 19.14 0.76
N ASP A 78 2.07 19.57 -0.44
CA ASP A 78 1.58 20.94 -0.70
C ASP A 78 0.37 21.29 0.18
N SER A 79 -0.42 20.28 0.56
CA SER A 79 -1.55 20.43 1.46
C SER A 79 -1.15 20.66 2.93
N GLY A 80 0.11 20.45 3.30
CA GLY A 80 0.56 20.32 4.70
C GLY A 80 0.03 19.07 5.43
N VAL A 81 -0.88 18.33 4.79
CA VAL A 81 -1.56 17.15 5.30
C VAL A 81 -1.08 15.93 4.52
N THR A 82 -0.14 15.22 5.13
CA THR A 82 0.29 13.90 4.67
C THR A 82 -0.46 12.83 5.48
N PRO A 83 -0.51 11.56 5.02
CA PRO A 83 -0.90 10.44 5.88
C PRO A 83 -0.13 10.39 7.22
N ARG A 84 1.03 11.05 7.30
CA ARG A 84 1.89 11.21 8.47
C ARG A 84 1.46 12.34 9.42
N THR A 85 0.95 13.47 8.92
CA THR A 85 0.61 14.66 9.73
C THR A 85 -0.88 14.74 10.10
N TYR A 86 -1.71 13.85 9.55
CA TYR A 86 -3.12 13.81 9.90
C TYR A 86 -3.33 12.99 11.19
N ASP A 87 -3.40 13.71 12.32
CA ASP A 87 -3.62 13.23 13.70
C ASP A 87 -4.89 12.36 13.88
N GLY A 88 -5.78 12.31 12.89
CA GLY A 88 -6.97 11.46 12.94
C GLY A 88 -6.80 10.04 12.37
N ARG A 89 -5.69 9.69 11.70
CA ARG A 89 -5.51 8.36 11.10
C ARG A 89 -4.80 7.42 12.07
N ASN A 90 -5.56 6.60 12.78
CA ASN A 90 -5.01 5.54 13.61
C ASN A 90 -4.48 4.40 12.73
N MET A 91 -3.16 4.24 12.71
CA MET A 91 -2.48 3.09 12.13
C MET A 91 -1.54 2.50 13.17
N THR A 92 -1.83 1.30 13.63
CA THR A 92 -0.91 0.58 14.51
C THR A 92 0.14 -0.18 13.71
N LEU A 93 1.38 -0.08 14.15
CA LEU A 93 2.51 -0.81 13.58
C LEU A 93 2.88 -1.96 14.51
N LYS A 94 3.44 -3.02 13.93
CA LYS A 94 3.90 -4.21 14.63
C LYS A 94 4.91 -3.82 15.70
N ALA A 95 4.62 -4.22 16.93
CA ALA A 95 5.53 -4.00 18.06
C ALA A 95 6.93 -4.59 17.78
N GLY A 96 7.98 -3.83 18.11
CA GLY A 96 9.37 -4.24 17.91
C GLY A 96 9.89 -4.16 16.47
N SER A 97 9.07 -3.76 15.49
CA SER A 97 9.50 -3.63 14.09
C SER A 97 10.41 -2.41 13.82
N GLY A 98 10.43 -1.43 14.73
CA GLY A 98 11.15 -0.16 14.55
C GLY A 98 10.47 0.83 13.61
N TRP A 99 9.35 0.45 12.98
CA TRP A 99 8.57 1.33 12.13
C TRP A 99 7.70 2.30 12.96
N THR A 100 7.57 3.52 12.47
CA THR A 100 6.68 4.56 12.98
C THR A 100 5.83 5.10 11.81
N ALA A 101 4.72 5.78 12.11
CA ALA A 101 3.95 6.50 11.08
C ALA A 101 4.79 7.56 10.33
N THR A 102 5.92 7.95 10.95
CA THR A 102 6.90 8.89 10.41
C THR A 102 8.14 8.22 9.80
N SER A 103 8.18 6.91 9.66
CA SER A 103 9.34 6.23 9.07
C SER A 103 9.35 6.36 7.55
N ARG A 104 10.55 6.55 6.97
CA ARG A 104 10.78 6.50 5.52
C ARG A 104 11.08 5.07 5.13
N MET A 105 10.40 4.59 4.10
CA MET A 105 10.67 3.31 3.49
C MET A 105 11.68 3.45 2.35
N ALA A 106 12.42 2.39 2.12
CA ALA A 106 13.20 2.13 0.94
C ALA A 106 12.38 1.18 0.04
N CYS A 107 12.67 1.14 -1.26
CA CYS A 107 11.96 0.22 -2.16
C CYS A 107 12.25 -1.24 -1.75
N THR A 108 13.48 -1.48 -1.29
CA THR A 108 13.96 -2.75 -0.76
C THR A 108 13.36 -3.19 0.59
N ASP A 109 12.57 -2.37 1.26
CA ASP A 109 11.81 -2.84 2.42
C ASP A 109 10.63 -3.75 2.00
N CYS A 110 10.15 -3.60 0.75
CA CYS A 110 9.15 -4.50 0.16
C CYS A 110 9.71 -5.36 -0.97
N HIS A 111 10.67 -4.85 -1.75
CA HIS A 111 11.25 -5.55 -2.90
C HIS A 111 12.64 -6.10 -2.58
N ALA A 112 12.68 -7.23 -1.89
CA ALA A 112 13.90 -7.93 -1.49
C ALA A 112 13.65 -9.44 -1.40
N SER A 113 14.70 -10.20 -1.11
CA SER A 113 14.57 -11.63 -0.79
C SER A 113 13.57 -11.84 0.34
N GLU A 114 12.75 -12.88 0.24
CA GLU A 114 11.89 -13.37 1.33
C GLU A 114 12.68 -14.01 2.47
N THR A 115 13.97 -14.28 2.26
CA THR A 115 14.87 -14.86 3.26
C THR A 115 15.62 -13.74 3.97
N GLY A 116 15.29 -13.51 5.25
CA GLY A 116 15.84 -12.38 6.02
C GLY A 116 17.35 -12.43 6.31
N THR A 117 18.01 -13.55 6.05
CA THR A 117 19.49 -13.68 6.16
C THR A 117 20.22 -13.33 4.87
N ASP A 118 19.51 -13.17 3.77
CA ASP A 118 20.13 -12.77 2.51
C ASP A 118 20.64 -11.34 2.59
N LEU A 119 21.58 -11.00 1.72
CA LEU A 119 22.07 -9.63 1.61
C LEU A 119 20.90 -8.71 1.25
N ARG A 120 20.82 -7.57 1.94
CA ARG A 120 19.78 -6.56 1.71
C ARG A 120 20.05 -5.85 0.37
N GLY A 121 19.03 -5.82 -0.49
CA GLY A 121 19.08 -5.32 -1.87
C GLY A 121 18.06 -6.07 -2.73
N SER A 122 17.94 -5.73 -4.01
CA SER A 122 17.06 -6.43 -4.97
C SER A 122 17.59 -7.82 -5.37
N HIS A 123 17.94 -8.64 -4.38
CA HIS A 123 18.16 -10.06 -4.56
C HIS A 123 16.86 -10.73 -5.03
N GLY A 124 17.01 -11.84 -5.75
CA GLY A 124 15.86 -12.60 -6.25
C GLY A 124 14.99 -13.08 -5.09
N SER A 125 13.71 -12.75 -5.13
CA SER A 125 12.71 -13.37 -4.27
C SER A 125 11.90 -14.38 -5.07
N THR A 126 11.46 -15.46 -4.41
CA THR A 126 10.54 -16.43 -5.01
C THR A 126 9.10 -15.94 -5.07
N GLN A 127 8.79 -14.84 -4.39
CA GLN A 127 7.48 -14.21 -4.45
C GLN A 127 7.33 -13.41 -5.75
N PRO A 128 6.12 -13.38 -6.36
CA PRO A 128 5.83 -12.52 -7.49
C PRO A 128 6.25 -11.07 -7.21
N PHE A 129 6.75 -10.37 -8.23
CA PHE A 129 7.24 -8.99 -8.13
C PHE A 129 8.45 -8.79 -7.20
N LEU A 130 9.19 -9.87 -6.90
CA LEU A 130 10.37 -9.86 -6.04
C LEU A 130 10.07 -9.32 -4.63
N LEU A 131 8.92 -9.70 -4.08
CA LEU A 131 8.49 -9.20 -2.77
C LEU A 131 9.17 -9.94 -1.62
N SER A 132 9.53 -9.24 -0.56
CA SER A 132 10.11 -9.81 0.66
C SER A 132 9.12 -10.65 1.48
N GLY A 133 7.87 -10.70 1.05
CA GLY A 133 6.80 -11.47 1.67
C GLY A 133 5.65 -11.67 0.70
N ARG A 134 4.80 -12.63 1.02
CA ARG A 134 3.65 -12.97 0.17
C ARG A 134 2.63 -11.83 0.16
N TRP A 135 2.11 -11.53 -1.03
CA TRP A 135 1.00 -10.59 -1.25
C TRP A 135 0.04 -11.17 -2.28
N THR A 136 -1.12 -11.65 -1.85
CA THR A 136 -2.05 -12.36 -2.73
C THR A 136 -3.50 -12.11 -2.39
N ALA A 137 -4.33 -12.07 -3.44
CA ALA A 137 -5.77 -11.89 -3.33
C ALA A 137 -6.53 -13.17 -2.87
N GLY A 138 -5.86 -14.33 -3.00
CA GLY A 138 -6.22 -15.65 -2.45
C GLY A 138 -7.41 -16.36 -3.08
N ALA A 139 -7.28 -17.67 -3.34
CA ALA A 139 -8.36 -18.58 -3.74
C ALA A 139 -8.50 -19.68 -2.68
N GLY A 140 -9.72 -19.91 -2.17
CA GLY A 140 -9.93 -20.92 -1.12
C GLY A 140 -9.65 -20.46 0.32
N GLY A 141 -9.60 -19.14 0.55
CA GLY A 141 -9.50 -18.55 1.90
C GLY A 141 -8.08 -18.34 2.42
N ASP A 142 -7.07 -18.42 1.55
CA ASP A 142 -5.65 -18.28 1.89
C ASP A 142 -5.06 -16.89 1.58
N GLY A 143 -5.89 -15.92 1.18
CA GLY A 143 -5.43 -14.59 0.79
C GLY A 143 -4.73 -13.84 1.93
N THR A 144 -3.88 -12.87 1.60
CA THR A 144 -3.20 -12.07 2.62
C THR A 144 -4.22 -11.42 3.55
N GLY A 145 -4.02 -11.57 4.87
CA GLY A 145 -4.96 -11.14 5.89
C GLY A 145 -5.88 -12.24 6.43
N LYS A 146 -5.93 -13.42 5.79
CA LYS A 146 -6.68 -14.60 6.26
C LYS A 146 -5.84 -15.48 7.20
N ALA A 147 -6.45 -16.49 7.79
CA ALA A 147 -5.79 -17.42 8.73
C ALA A 147 -4.39 -17.88 8.28
N ASN A 148 -3.44 -17.95 9.22
CA ASN A 148 -2.05 -18.37 8.97
C ASN A 148 -1.23 -17.49 8.00
N THR A 149 -1.59 -16.20 7.85
CA THR A 149 -0.88 -15.26 6.95
C THR A 149 -0.15 -14.13 7.69
N SER A 150 0.13 -14.32 8.99
CA SER A 150 0.76 -13.32 9.86
C SER A 150 2.19 -12.90 9.49
N ASN A 151 2.83 -13.64 8.57
CA ASN A 151 4.16 -13.34 8.02
C ASN A 151 4.10 -12.77 6.59
N ASP A 152 2.92 -12.52 6.04
CA ASP A 152 2.77 -11.89 4.72
C ASP A 152 3.29 -10.45 4.73
N LEU A 153 3.55 -9.92 3.53
CA LEU A 153 4.29 -8.67 3.29
C LEU A 153 3.91 -7.52 4.23
N CYS A 154 2.60 -7.24 4.33
CA CYS A 154 2.10 -6.10 5.10
C CYS A 154 2.41 -6.24 6.60
N PHE A 155 2.42 -7.47 7.13
CA PHE A 155 2.61 -7.75 8.55
C PHE A 155 4.07 -7.74 9.00
N GLN A 156 4.99 -7.41 8.09
CA GLN A 156 6.34 -7.00 8.45
C GLN A 156 6.34 -5.64 9.18
N CYS A 157 5.37 -4.78 8.86
CA CYS A 157 5.23 -3.43 9.44
C CYS A 157 3.90 -3.24 10.19
N HIS A 158 2.80 -3.78 9.69
CA HIS A 158 1.46 -3.64 10.27
C HIS A 158 1.18 -4.74 11.31
N ASP A 159 0.50 -4.40 12.40
CA ASP A 159 0.25 -5.37 13.48
C ASP A 159 -0.80 -6.41 13.07
N TRP A 160 -0.40 -7.68 13.02
CA TRP A 160 -1.30 -8.81 12.72
C TRP A 160 -2.50 -8.88 13.65
N ASN A 161 -2.34 -8.55 14.94
CA ASN A 161 -3.44 -8.63 15.90
C ASN A 161 -4.54 -7.60 15.64
N ILE A 162 -4.28 -6.60 14.80
CA ILE A 162 -5.21 -5.51 14.47
C ILE A 162 -5.78 -5.67 13.06
N TYR A 163 -4.96 -6.09 12.09
CA TYR A 163 -5.39 -6.16 10.68
C TYR A 163 -5.52 -7.58 10.12
N GLY A 164 -5.25 -8.63 10.91
CA GLY A 164 -5.41 -10.02 10.49
C GLY A 164 -6.76 -10.62 10.91
N GLN A 165 -7.25 -11.62 10.16
CA GLN A 165 -8.50 -12.33 10.47
C GLN A 165 -8.49 -12.97 11.86
N GLU A 166 -7.34 -13.54 12.25
CA GLU A 166 -7.14 -14.17 13.56
C GLU A 166 -6.57 -13.19 14.59
N GLY A 167 -6.57 -11.89 14.26
CA GLY A 167 -6.16 -10.85 15.18
C GLY A 167 -7.11 -10.74 16.37
N SER A 168 -6.54 -10.55 17.56
CA SER A 168 -7.31 -10.52 18.82
C SER A 168 -7.71 -9.12 19.26
N ASN A 169 -7.16 -8.06 18.66
CA ASN A 169 -7.37 -6.69 19.11
C ASN A 169 -8.56 -6.03 18.40
N ARG A 170 -9.67 -5.94 19.14
CA ARG A 170 -10.93 -5.30 18.71
C ARG A 170 -11.10 -3.87 19.19
N ALA A 171 -10.10 -3.27 19.85
CA ALA A 171 -10.25 -1.92 20.39
C ALA A 171 -10.57 -0.91 19.28
N ALA A 172 -11.60 -0.08 19.48
CA ALA A 172 -12.03 0.94 18.53
C ALA A 172 -10.93 1.93 18.12
N THR A 173 -9.89 2.08 18.96
CA THR A 173 -8.75 2.97 18.73
C THR A 173 -7.59 2.30 18.01
N ALA A 174 -7.64 0.97 17.80
CA ALA A 174 -6.55 0.20 17.18
C ALA A 174 -6.35 0.48 15.69
N SER A 175 -7.38 0.99 15.01
CA SER A 175 -7.27 1.44 13.63
C SER A 175 -8.24 2.57 13.34
N GLY A 176 -8.03 3.29 12.24
CA GLY A 176 -8.98 4.31 11.78
C GLY A 176 -10.26 3.75 11.16
N PHE A 177 -10.29 2.43 10.89
CA PHE A 177 -11.48 1.74 10.43
C PHE A 177 -12.19 1.10 11.62
N SER A 178 -13.05 1.89 12.24
CA SER A 178 -13.80 1.57 13.45
C SER A 178 -15.14 2.32 13.39
N ASP A 179 -16.16 1.74 14.02
CA ASP A 179 -17.49 2.35 14.19
C ASP A 179 -17.64 3.10 15.53
N GLY A 180 -16.53 3.27 16.25
CA GLY A 180 -16.47 3.87 17.58
C GLY A 180 -16.60 2.84 18.71
N SER A 181 -17.00 1.62 18.39
CA SER A 181 -17.15 0.51 19.34
C SER A 181 -16.12 -0.60 19.14
N GLU A 182 -15.83 -0.97 17.89
CA GLU A 182 -14.86 -2.01 17.57
C GLU A 182 -14.01 -1.71 16.33
N ASN A 183 -12.83 -2.34 16.27
CA ASN A 183 -12.00 -2.36 15.07
C ASN A 183 -12.68 -3.20 13.97
N LEU A 184 -13.09 -2.54 12.89
CA LEU A 184 -13.87 -3.16 11.82
C LEU A 184 -13.03 -4.09 10.93
N HIS A 185 -11.69 -4.02 10.95
CA HIS A 185 -10.84 -4.95 10.18
C HIS A 185 -11.08 -6.41 10.59
N VAL A 186 -11.00 -6.70 11.90
CA VAL A 186 -11.19 -8.06 12.44
C VAL A 186 -12.59 -8.59 12.12
N ARG A 187 -13.61 -7.71 12.15
CA ARG A 187 -14.98 -8.06 11.78
C ARG A 187 -15.10 -8.42 10.29
N HIS A 188 -14.62 -7.55 9.40
CA HIS A 188 -14.79 -7.76 7.96
C HIS A 188 -13.98 -8.94 7.44
N LEU A 189 -12.78 -9.18 7.98
CA LEU A 189 -11.98 -10.36 7.63
C LEU A 189 -12.64 -11.68 8.06
N GLY A 190 -13.63 -11.63 8.94
CA GLY A 190 -14.47 -12.78 9.30
C GLY A 190 -15.50 -13.18 8.23
N PHE A 191 -15.85 -12.27 7.30
CA PHE A 191 -16.79 -12.58 6.23
C PHE A 191 -16.16 -13.44 5.14
N SER A 192 -16.95 -14.37 4.58
CA SER A 192 -16.51 -15.23 3.47
C SER A 192 -16.36 -14.48 2.15
N SER A 193 -17.08 -13.36 1.97
CA SER A 193 -16.96 -12.46 0.81
C SER A 193 -15.63 -11.69 0.80
N VAL A 194 -14.96 -11.56 1.95
CA VAL A 194 -13.64 -10.95 2.10
C VAL A 194 -12.57 -12.03 2.06
N THR A 195 -11.91 -12.15 0.89
CA THR A 195 -10.92 -13.21 0.63
C THR A 195 -9.49 -12.79 0.96
N SER A 196 -9.21 -11.49 1.04
CA SER A 196 -7.90 -10.93 1.37
C SER A 196 -7.99 -9.44 1.67
N CYS A 197 -6.88 -8.82 2.04
CA CYS A 197 -6.73 -7.37 2.07
C CYS A 197 -7.06 -6.72 0.70
N GLN A 198 -6.84 -7.41 -0.43
CA GLN A 198 -7.18 -6.90 -1.77
C GLN A 198 -8.69 -6.80 -2.03
N SER A 199 -9.52 -7.35 -1.14
CA SER A 199 -10.96 -7.09 -1.14
C SER A 199 -11.30 -5.62 -0.81
N CYS A 200 -10.37 -4.83 -0.27
CA CYS A 200 -10.56 -3.40 0.01
C CYS A 200 -9.39 -2.52 -0.42
N HIS A 201 -8.16 -3.03 -0.33
CA HIS A 201 -6.93 -2.29 -0.59
C HIS A 201 -6.37 -2.57 -1.99
N SER A 202 -5.63 -1.59 -2.52
CA SER A 202 -4.99 -1.65 -3.83
C SER A 202 -4.11 -2.90 -3.97
N ALA A 203 -4.23 -3.61 -5.09
CA ALA A 203 -3.33 -4.71 -5.44
C ALA A 203 -1.88 -4.24 -5.71
N ILE A 204 -1.70 -2.95 -6.01
CA ILE A 204 -0.39 -2.27 -6.07
C ILE A 204 -0.30 -1.31 -4.88
N PRO A 205 0.33 -1.71 -3.76
CA PRO A 205 0.26 -0.98 -2.50
C PRO A 205 1.30 0.13 -2.40
N HIS A 206 1.54 0.90 -3.46
CA HIS A 206 2.46 2.06 -3.40
C HIS A 206 1.75 3.29 -2.85
N GLY A 207 0.76 3.80 -3.58
CA GLY A 207 -0.09 4.93 -3.21
C GLY A 207 -1.33 5.03 -4.07
N ASN A 208 -2.29 5.87 -3.66
CA ASN A 208 -3.59 6.02 -4.31
C ASN A 208 -4.20 7.42 -4.09
N GLN A 209 -5.05 7.85 -5.03
CA GLN A 209 -5.92 9.03 -4.91
C GLN A 209 -6.88 8.95 -3.73
N LYS A 210 -7.27 7.75 -3.30
CA LYS A 210 -8.15 7.51 -2.17
C LYS A 210 -7.33 7.31 -0.90
N ARG A 211 -7.95 7.56 0.25
CA ARG A 211 -7.30 7.38 1.56
C ARG A 211 -7.06 5.89 1.87
N ALA A 212 -6.07 5.62 2.73
CA ALA A 212 -5.77 4.29 3.27
C ALA A 212 -5.56 3.18 2.20
N LEU A 213 -5.03 3.53 1.02
CA LEU A 213 -4.84 2.64 -0.12
C LEU A 213 -6.12 1.92 -0.56
N LEU A 214 -7.29 2.48 -0.24
CA LEU A 214 -8.56 1.87 -0.59
C LEU A 214 -8.79 1.98 -2.10
N VAL A 215 -9.31 0.90 -2.67
CA VAL A 215 -9.77 0.85 -4.05
C VAL A 215 -11.20 0.34 -4.05
N GLU A 216 -12.04 0.86 -4.92
CA GLU A 216 -13.43 0.49 -5.07
C GLU A 216 -13.62 -0.47 -6.25
N THR A 217 -14.79 -1.11 -6.30
CA THR A 217 -15.20 -2.01 -7.38
C THR A 217 -15.08 -1.38 -8.78
N THR A 218 -15.17 -0.05 -8.88
CA THR A 218 -15.09 0.71 -10.12
C THR A 218 -13.67 1.18 -10.48
N ASP A 219 -12.70 1.01 -9.58
CA ASP A 219 -11.32 1.39 -9.89
C ASP A 219 -10.72 0.46 -10.94
N PRO A 220 -9.83 0.98 -11.81
CA PRO A 220 -9.29 0.21 -12.91
C PRO A 220 -8.21 -0.79 -12.46
N ALA A 221 -8.02 -1.83 -13.25
CA ALA A 221 -6.80 -2.62 -13.22
C ALA A 221 -5.57 -1.74 -13.52
N PRO A 222 -4.40 -2.06 -12.95
CA PRO A 222 -4.11 -3.21 -12.08
C PRO A 222 -4.38 -2.95 -10.59
N TYR A 223 -4.89 -1.78 -10.19
CA TYR A 223 -5.14 -1.44 -8.78
C TYR A 223 -6.27 -2.29 -8.17
N ASN A 224 -7.31 -2.52 -8.95
CA ASN A 224 -8.35 -3.50 -8.66
C ASN A 224 -8.23 -4.66 -9.66
N GLN A 225 -8.02 -5.88 -9.16
CA GLN A 225 -7.89 -7.07 -10.01
C GLN A 225 -9.21 -7.53 -10.65
N GLY A 226 -10.35 -7.01 -10.17
CA GLY A 226 -11.68 -7.41 -10.61
C GLY A 226 -12.03 -8.87 -10.25
N GLY A 227 -13.21 -9.30 -10.70
CA GLY A 227 -13.69 -10.67 -10.48
C GLY A 227 -13.83 -11.05 -9.00
N SER A 228 -13.66 -12.34 -8.70
CA SER A 228 -13.85 -12.89 -7.36
C SER A 228 -12.84 -12.34 -6.34
N TYR A 229 -11.68 -11.89 -6.77
CA TYR A 229 -10.55 -11.53 -5.90
C TYR A 229 -10.21 -10.03 -5.89
N GLY A 230 -10.87 -9.25 -6.74
CA GLY A 230 -10.80 -7.80 -6.72
C GLY A 230 -11.55 -7.18 -5.55
N SER A 231 -11.52 -5.85 -5.51
CA SER A 231 -12.18 -5.08 -4.47
C SER A 231 -13.67 -5.36 -4.41
N LYS A 232 -14.21 -5.39 -3.19
CA LYS A 232 -15.63 -5.45 -2.83
C LYS A 232 -16.13 -4.10 -2.32
N LEU A 233 -15.24 -3.12 -2.21
CA LEU A 233 -15.53 -1.85 -1.58
C LEU A 233 -16.37 -0.97 -2.51
N GLN A 234 -17.41 -0.37 -1.94
CA GLN A 234 -18.14 0.73 -2.52
C GLN A 234 -18.39 1.75 -1.40
N VAL A 235 -17.71 2.90 -1.45
CA VAL A 235 -17.83 3.92 -0.41
C VAL A 235 -18.84 4.97 -0.87
N LEU A 236 -19.99 5.04 -0.19
CA LEU A 236 -21.00 6.05 -0.43
C LEU A 236 -20.66 7.37 0.27
N ARG A 237 -20.11 7.27 1.49
CA ARG A 237 -19.72 8.44 2.29
C ARG A 237 -18.39 8.20 3.01
N TRP A 238 -17.47 9.14 2.89
CA TRP A 238 -16.19 9.07 3.58
C TRP A 238 -16.33 9.56 5.03
N ALA A 239 -16.56 8.65 5.96
CA ALA A 239 -16.68 8.96 7.39
C ALA A 239 -15.37 9.45 8.02
N ALA A 240 -15.42 10.12 9.17
CA ALA A 240 -14.20 10.34 9.95
C ALA A 240 -13.67 9.01 10.51
N SER A 241 -12.38 8.96 10.77
CA SER A 241 -11.74 7.83 11.46
C SER A 241 -12.48 7.50 12.76
N GLY A 242 -12.73 6.22 13.01
CA GLY A 242 -13.49 5.76 14.19
C GLY A 242 -14.99 6.07 14.18
N ASN A 243 -15.55 6.56 13.07
CA ASN A 243 -16.98 6.89 12.95
C ASN A 243 -17.63 6.25 11.72
N TRP A 244 -17.07 5.14 11.23
CA TRP A 244 -17.62 4.44 10.09
C TRP A 244 -18.93 3.74 10.45
N GLN A 245 -19.90 3.80 9.54
CA GLN A 245 -21.20 3.17 9.69
C GLN A 245 -21.51 2.32 8.46
N GLU A 246 -22.41 1.36 8.62
CA GLU A 246 -22.86 0.52 7.52
C GLU A 246 -23.40 1.34 6.33
N SER A 247 -24.13 2.42 6.62
CA SER A 247 -24.68 3.35 5.63
C SER A 247 -23.64 4.13 4.83
N ASP A 248 -22.37 4.09 5.24
CA ASP A 248 -21.27 4.70 4.49
C ASP A 248 -20.83 3.83 3.30
N CYS A 249 -21.36 2.61 3.20
CA CYS A 249 -20.96 1.58 2.25
C CYS A 249 -22.15 1.09 1.41
N GLY A 250 -21.93 0.80 0.13
CA GLY A 250 -23.00 0.43 -0.80
C GLY A 250 -23.35 -1.06 -0.85
N THR A 251 -22.34 -1.94 -0.72
CA THR A 251 -22.51 -3.41 -0.88
C THR A 251 -21.59 -4.22 0.03
N CYS A 252 -21.16 -3.66 1.16
CA CYS A 252 -20.14 -4.30 2.00
C CYS A 252 -20.66 -5.45 2.87
N HIS A 253 -21.49 -6.38 2.35
CA HIS A 253 -21.77 -7.67 3.02
C HIS A 253 -21.96 -8.78 1.97
#